data_AF-A0A0C3AWP3-F1
#
_entry.id   AF-A0A0C3AWP3-F1
#
_cell.length_a   1.000
_cell.length_b   1.000
_cell.length_c   1.000
_cell.angle_alpha   90.00
_cell.angle_beta   90.00
_cell.angle_gamma   90.00
#
_symmetry.space_group_name_H-M   'P 1'
#
loop_
_entity.id
_entity.type
_entity.pdbx_description
1 polymer ?
#
loop_
_entity_poly.entity_id
_entity_poly.type
_entity_poly.pdbx_seq_one_letter_code
_entity_poly.pdbx_strand_id
1 'polypeptide(L)'
;MSAVSGPTLRAVSSTERDLLEERLDPIDNASYQADRGCMEGTRIQVINDIFLWATRSLSQGLSPEDSNPDGVFWMYGIPGIGKTAIAHSICHRLQESKQLGGTKSVLPTLIYGLATIFGPYMNQMAQLLREDPEIKPQLCSSSMHSMSVASRVPAGCF
;
A
#
# COMPACT_ATOMS: atom_id res chain seq x y z
N MET A 1 -0.46 -13.27 -39.40
CA MET A 1 -0.40 -12.09 -38.50
C MET A 1 -1.52 -11.15 -38.91
N SER A 2 -2.70 -11.26 -38.30
CA SER A 2 -3.82 -10.37 -38.61
C SER A 2 -3.64 -9.04 -37.90
N ALA A 3 -3.60 -7.94 -38.65
CA ALA A 3 -3.66 -6.60 -38.11
C ALA A 3 -5.06 -6.37 -37.51
N VAL A 4 -5.15 -6.42 -36.17
CA VAL A 4 -6.38 -6.08 -35.45
C VAL A 4 -6.58 -4.56 -35.55
N SER A 5 -7.70 -4.15 -36.10
CA SER A 5 -8.03 -2.75 -36.37
C SER A 5 -8.24 -1.96 -35.06
N GLY A 6 -7.87 -0.68 -35.06
CA GLY A 6 -7.92 0.22 -33.90
C GLY A 6 -9.25 0.32 -33.13
N PRO A 7 -10.44 0.24 -33.78
CA PRO A 7 -11.73 0.22 -33.08
C PRO A 7 -11.92 -1.06 -32.24
N THR A 8 -11.45 -2.20 -32.75
CA THR A 8 -11.52 -3.49 -32.06
C THR A 8 -10.58 -3.51 -30.86
N LEU A 9 -9.37 -2.95 -30.99
CA LEU A 9 -8.44 -2.80 -29.85
C LEU A 9 -9.03 -1.94 -28.72
N ARG A 10 -9.75 -0.85 -29.05
CA ARG A 10 -10.40 -0.01 -28.04
C ARG A 10 -11.53 -0.73 -27.32
N ALA A 11 -12.40 -1.44 -28.03
CA ALA A 11 -13.50 -2.20 -27.43
C ALA A 11 -13.03 -3.40 -26.59
N VAL A 12 -11.94 -4.05 -26.99
CA VAL A 12 -11.31 -5.12 -26.20
C VAL A 12 -10.72 -4.55 -24.91
N SER A 13 -10.04 -3.39 -25.00
CA SER A 13 -9.43 -2.74 -23.83
C SER A 13 -10.43 -2.20 -22.81
N SER A 14 -11.68 -1.88 -23.20
CA SER A 14 -12.72 -1.49 -22.25
C SER A 14 -13.28 -2.72 -21.52
N THR A 15 -13.54 -3.81 -22.25
CA THR A 15 -14.02 -5.07 -21.66
C THR A 15 -13.02 -5.68 -20.68
N GLU A 16 -11.72 -5.56 -20.97
CA GLU A 16 -10.66 -6.02 -20.07
C GLU A 16 -10.60 -5.14 -18.81
N ARG A 17 -10.72 -3.82 -18.93
CA ARG A 17 -10.77 -2.92 -17.77
C ARG A 17 -11.95 -3.22 -16.85
N ASP A 18 -13.14 -3.40 -17.41
CA ASP A 18 -14.35 -3.71 -16.62
C ASP A 18 -14.18 -5.01 -15.82
N LEU A 19 -13.56 -6.03 -16.44
CA LEU A 19 -13.22 -7.29 -15.78
C LEU A 19 -12.21 -7.08 -14.64
N LEU A 20 -11.16 -6.27 -14.86
CA LEU A 20 -10.18 -5.98 -13.82
C LEU A 20 -10.82 -5.23 -12.64
N GLU A 21 -11.73 -4.27 -12.87
CA GLU A 21 -12.44 -3.56 -11.79
C GLU A 21 -13.33 -4.51 -10.98
N GLU A 22 -14.16 -5.32 -11.65
CA GLU A 22 -15.05 -6.29 -10.99
C GLU A 22 -14.26 -7.30 -10.14
N ARG A 23 -13.10 -7.75 -10.64
CA ARG A 23 -12.34 -8.84 -10.05
C ARG A 23 -11.36 -8.38 -8.99
N LEU A 24 -10.65 -7.27 -9.20
CA LEU A 24 -9.67 -6.77 -8.27
C LEU A 24 -10.26 -5.85 -7.21
N ASP A 25 -11.43 -5.25 -7.47
CA ASP A 25 -12.10 -4.28 -6.58
C ASP A 25 -11.10 -3.25 -6.01
N PRO A 26 -10.38 -2.52 -6.89
CA PRO A 26 -9.33 -1.61 -6.45
C PRO A 26 -9.94 -0.50 -5.60
N ILE A 27 -9.26 -0.14 -4.53
CA ILE A 27 -9.73 0.94 -3.66
C ILE A 27 -9.26 2.26 -4.27
N ASP A 28 -10.19 3.02 -4.84
CA ASP A 28 -9.92 4.31 -5.52
C ASP A 28 -9.24 5.37 -4.63
N ASN A 29 -9.23 5.18 -3.31
CA ASN A 29 -8.61 6.10 -2.34
C ASN A 29 -7.90 5.39 -1.19
N ALA A 30 -7.12 4.35 -1.47
CA ALA A 30 -6.25 3.69 -0.48
C ALA A 30 -4.97 4.49 -0.14
N SER A 31 -4.93 5.79 -0.44
CA SER A 31 -3.81 6.67 -0.13
C SER A 31 -4.03 7.41 1.19
N TYR A 32 -2.93 7.81 1.82
CA TYR A 32 -3.04 8.79 2.90
C TYR A 32 -3.41 10.15 2.31
N GLN A 33 -4.17 10.95 3.06
CA GLN A 33 -4.49 12.32 2.71
C GLN A 33 -3.64 13.26 3.58
N ALA A 34 -2.90 14.18 2.95
CA ALA A 34 -1.97 15.06 3.65
C ALA A 34 -2.69 16.07 4.57
N ASP A 35 -3.89 16.50 4.19
CA ASP A 35 -4.78 17.38 4.95
C ASP A 35 -5.37 16.72 6.21
N ARG A 36 -5.34 15.39 6.29
CA ARG A 36 -5.74 14.62 7.48
C ARG A 36 -4.60 14.41 8.48
N GLY A 37 -3.44 14.99 8.24
CA GLY A 37 -2.30 14.94 9.14
C GLY A 37 -2.49 15.75 10.43
N CYS A 38 -1.53 15.62 11.34
CA CYS A 38 -1.35 16.55 12.46
C CYS A 38 -1.16 17.98 11.94
N MET A 39 -1.69 18.96 12.69
CA MET A 39 -1.43 20.37 12.43
C MET A 39 0.08 20.65 12.51
N GLU A 40 0.56 21.55 11.64
CA GLU A 40 1.97 21.93 11.60
C GLU A 40 2.48 22.34 12.98
N GLY A 41 3.69 21.92 13.33
CA GLY A 41 4.28 22.17 14.64
C GLY A 41 3.77 21.30 15.80
N THR A 42 2.78 20.42 15.60
CA THR A 42 2.21 19.57 16.67
C THR A 42 2.73 18.14 16.64
N ARG A 43 2.82 17.49 17.82
CA ARG A 43 3.27 16.08 17.98
C ARG A 43 4.58 15.73 17.26
N ILE A 44 5.45 16.72 17.05
CA ILE A 44 6.70 16.58 16.27
C ILE A 44 7.58 15.46 16.82
N GLN A 45 7.72 15.38 18.15
CA GLN A 45 8.55 14.36 18.80
C GLN A 45 8.07 12.95 18.45
N VAL A 46 6.78 12.67 18.65
CA VAL A 46 6.23 11.35 18.34
C VAL A 46 6.33 11.03 16.85
N ILE A 47 6.06 12.00 15.97
CA ILE A 47 6.21 11.78 14.52
C ILE A 47 7.67 11.48 14.15
N ASN A 48 8.63 12.19 14.75
CA ASN A 48 10.07 11.97 14.54
C ASN A 48 10.48 10.57 15.03
N ASP A 49 10.06 10.18 16.23
CA ASP A 49 10.44 8.90 16.83
C ASP A 49 9.93 7.73 15.97
N ILE A 50 8.70 7.83 15.47
CA ILE A 50 8.11 6.80 14.62
C ILE A 50 8.76 6.79 13.24
N PHE A 51 9.06 7.97 12.68
CA PHE A 51 9.77 8.06 11.41
C PHE A 51 11.17 7.41 11.52
N LEU A 52 11.94 7.75 12.55
CA LEU A 52 13.26 7.16 12.80
C LEU A 52 13.18 5.65 13.02
N TRP A 53 12.17 5.18 13.75
CA TRP A 53 11.89 3.75 13.89
C TRP A 53 11.65 3.08 12.52
N ALA A 54 10.82 3.68 11.67
CA ALA A 54 10.45 3.13 10.37
C ALA A 54 11.64 3.11 9.38
N THR A 55 12.52 4.10 9.45
CA THR A 55 13.67 4.22 8.53
C THR A 55 14.96 3.58 9.08
N ARG A 56 14.94 3.02 10.31
CA ARG A 56 16.13 2.50 10.99
C ARG A 56 16.87 1.45 10.16
N SER A 57 16.12 0.52 9.56
CA SER A 57 16.66 -0.57 8.73
C SER A 57 17.24 -0.10 7.38
N LEU A 58 16.87 1.10 6.90
CA LEU A 58 17.40 1.67 5.65
C LEU A 58 18.68 2.49 5.89
N SER A 59 18.87 2.99 7.10
CA SER A 59 19.94 3.93 7.47
C SER A 59 21.23 3.28 7.95
N GLN A 60 21.19 2.00 8.31
CA GLN A 60 22.37 1.26 8.73
C GLN A 60 22.65 0.24 7.65
N GLY A 61 23.81 0.32 6.99
CA GLY A 61 24.33 -0.68 6.04
C GLY A 61 24.68 -2.00 6.74
N LEU A 62 23.83 -2.43 7.67
CA LEU A 62 23.86 -3.71 8.34
C LEU A 62 23.54 -4.78 7.32
N SER A 63 24.26 -5.89 7.44
CA SER A 63 24.06 -7.06 6.62
C SER A 63 22.60 -7.51 6.68
N PRO A 64 21.98 -8.00 5.59
CA PRO A 64 20.56 -8.37 5.50
C PRO A 64 20.07 -9.40 6.54
N GLU A 65 20.99 -9.97 7.29
CA GLU A 65 20.77 -10.96 8.36
C GLU A 65 20.43 -10.35 9.74
N ASP A 66 20.69 -9.06 9.97
CA ASP A 66 20.39 -8.37 11.25
C ASP A 66 19.32 -7.27 11.14
N SER A 67 18.96 -6.87 9.92
CA SER A 67 17.80 -6.02 9.69
C SER A 67 16.55 -6.86 9.96
N ASN A 68 15.71 -6.47 10.92
CA ASN A 68 14.38 -7.03 11.05
C ASN A 68 13.45 -6.26 10.08
N PRO A 69 13.17 -6.77 8.86
CA PRO A 69 12.30 -6.08 7.90
C PRO A 69 10.82 -6.05 8.36
N ASP A 70 10.46 -6.83 9.39
CA ASP A 70 9.08 -7.12 9.78
C ASP A 70 8.67 -6.43 11.10
N GLY A 71 9.18 -5.23 11.34
CA GLY A 71 8.77 -4.44 12.50
C GLY A 71 7.32 -3.94 12.33
N VAL A 72 6.40 -4.44 13.14
CA VAL A 72 5.05 -3.86 13.23
C VAL A 72 5.05 -2.77 14.32
N PHE A 73 4.72 -1.53 13.94
CA PHE A 73 4.49 -0.45 14.90
C PHE A 73 3.03 -0.41 15.32
N TRP A 74 2.79 -0.49 16.63
CA TRP A 74 1.46 -0.47 17.20
C TRP A 74 1.22 0.80 18.02
N MET A 75 0.32 1.66 17.56
CA MET A 75 -0.13 2.85 18.28
C MET A 75 -1.52 2.64 18.88
N TYR A 76 -1.66 2.87 20.19
CA TYR A 76 -2.95 2.77 20.90
C TYR A 76 -3.21 4.02 21.74
N GLY A 77 -4.46 4.21 22.17
CA GLY A 77 -4.86 5.34 23.01
C GLY A 77 -6.35 5.66 22.88
N ILE A 78 -6.82 6.61 23.68
CA ILE A 78 -8.24 7.01 23.76
C ILE A 78 -8.75 7.44 22.36
N PRO A 79 -10.02 7.20 21.99
CA PRO A 79 -10.61 7.78 20.78
C PRO A 79 -10.48 9.31 20.76
N GLY A 80 -10.31 9.91 19.58
CA GLY A 80 -10.21 11.36 19.41
C GLY A 80 -8.83 11.99 19.63
N ILE A 81 -7.84 11.27 20.14
CA ILE A 81 -6.48 11.82 20.38
C ILE A 81 -5.64 12.08 19.12
N GLY A 82 -6.18 11.78 17.93
CA GLY A 82 -5.47 12.01 16.67
C GLY A 82 -4.51 10.90 16.20
N LYS A 83 -4.69 9.64 16.65
CA LYS A 83 -3.88 8.49 16.15
C LYS A 83 -3.85 8.40 14.63
N THR A 84 -5.01 8.54 13.99
CA THR A 84 -5.13 8.56 12.53
C THR A 84 -4.39 9.75 11.93
N ALA A 85 -4.46 10.91 12.55
CA ALA A 85 -3.74 12.10 12.10
C ALA A 85 -2.22 11.92 12.16
N ILE A 86 -1.71 11.26 13.21
CA ILE A 86 -0.29 10.91 13.32
C ILE A 86 0.10 9.93 12.21
N ALA A 87 -0.71 8.91 11.94
CA ALA A 87 -0.46 7.97 10.84
C ALA A 87 -0.39 8.69 9.48
N HIS A 88 -1.33 9.62 9.20
CA HIS A 88 -1.29 10.45 7.99
C HIS A 88 -0.02 11.31 7.91
N SER A 89 0.41 11.94 9.01
CA SER A 89 1.66 12.72 9.05
C SER A 89 2.91 11.88 8.81
N ILE A 90 2.97 10.65 9.34
CA ILE A 90 4.09 9.74 9.11
C ILE A 90 4.13 9.30 7.65
N CYS A 91 2.99 8.90 7.09
CA CYS A 91 2.89 8.53 5.68
C CYS A 91 3.31 9.69 4.77
N HIS A 92 2.92 10.92 5.10
CA HIS A 92 3.34 12.11 4.38
C HIS A 92 4.86 12.26 4.34
N ARG A 93 5.52 12.19 5.50
CA ARG A 93 6.99 12.27 5.59
C ARG A 93 7.71 11.12 4.90
N LEU A 94 7.19 9.90 5.00
CA LEU A 94 7.73 8.75 4.29
C LEU A 94 7.58 8.88 2.77
N GLN A 95 6.51 9.52 2.29
CA GLN A 95 6.37 9.83 0.87
C GLN A 95 7.40 10.88 0.43
N GLU A 96 7.58 11.95 1.20
CA GLU A 96 8.60 12.99 0.92
C GLU A 96 10.01 12.39 0.87
N SER A 97 10.30 11.42 1.74
CA SER A 97 11.58 10.71 1.76
C SER A 97 11.68 9.54 0.78
N LYS A 98 10.64 9.30 -0.04
CA LYS A 98 10.52 8.18 -1.01
C LYS A 98 10.67 6.79 -0.39
N GLN A 99 10.31 6.65 0.89
CA GLN A 99 10.41 5.40 1.66
C GLN A 99 9.04 4.79 1.96
N LEU A 100 7.95 5.37 1.46
CA LEU A 100 6.60 4.82 1.61
C LEU A 100 6.35 3.67 0.63
N GLY A 101 6.22 2.45 1.16
CA GLY A 101 5.76 1.26 0.44
C GLY A 101 4.24 1.05 0.57
N GLY A 102 3.63 0.35 -0.39
CA GLY A 102 2.20 0.06 -0.38
C GLY A 102 1.76 -0.93 0.72
N THR A 103 0.57 -0.72 1.31
CA THR A 103 -0.07 -1.61 2.30
C THR A 103 -0.71 -2.84 1.65
N LYS A 104 -1.17 -3.85 2.42
CA LYS A 104 -1.57 -5.17 1.88
C LYS A 104 -2.80 -5.18 0.95
N SER A 105 -3.59 -4.11 0.89
CA SER A 105 -4.63 -3.87 -0.13
C SER A 105 -4.12 -3.12 -1.37
N VAL A 106 -2.82 -2.76 -1.36
CA VAL A 106 -2.13 -2.17 -2.49
C VAL A 106 -1.87 -3.19 -3.56
N LEU A 107 -1.79 -4.50 -3.28
CA LEU A 107 -1.49 -5.45 -4.35
C LEU A 107 -2.59 -5.49 -5.43
N PRO A 108 -3.90 -5.64 -5.12
CA PRO A 108 -4.95 -5.50 -6.13
C PRO A 108 -4.97 -4.13 -6.80
N THR A 109 -4.82 -3.05 -6.01
CA THR A 109 -4.80 -1.66 -6.48
C THR A 109 -3.61 -1.36 -7.40
N LEU A 110 -2.45 -1.98 -7.14
CA LEU A 110 -1.21 -1.84 -7.88
C LEU A 110 -1.26 -2.66 -9.17
N ILE A 111 -1.76 -3.89 -9.11
CA ILE A 111 -2.01 -4.71 -10.30
C ILE A 111 -2.96 -3.95 -11.23
N TYR A 112 -4.04 -3.40 -10.70
CA TYR A 112 -4.97 -2.56 -11.46
C TYR A 112 -4.29 -1.31 -12.04
N GLY A 113 -3.52 -0.58 -11.24
CA GLY A 113 -2.75 0.60 -11.69
C GLY A 113 -1.75 0.29 -12.80
N LEU A 114 -1.00 -0.82 -12.69
CA LEU A 114 -0.05 -1.24 -13.71
C LEU A 114 -0.75 -1.69 -15.00
N ALA A 115 -1.89 -2.39 -14.88
CA ALA A 115 -2.70 -2.80 -16.02
C ALA A 115 -3.31 -1.60 -16.76
N THR A 116 -3.77 -0.58 -16.03
CA THR A 116 -4.33 0.62 -16.68
C THR A 116 -3.29 1.45 -17.42
N ILE A 117 -2.02 1.40 -17.00
CA ILE A 117 -0.89 2.12 -17.62
C ILE A 117 -0.27 1.32 -18.78
N PHE A 118 -0.18 -0.03 -18.66
CA PHE A 118 0.50 -0.87 -19.65
C PHE A 118 -0.43 -1.94 -20.25
N GLY A 119 -0.90 -1.67 -21.48
CA GLY A 119 -1.87 -2.51 -22.20
C GLY A 119 -1.49 -4.00 -22.35
N PRO A 120 -0.25 -4.36 -22.71
CA PRO A 120 0.12 -5.78 -22.82
C PRO A 120 0.02 -6.54 -21.50
N TYR A 121 0.31 -5.90 -20.37
CA TYR A 121 0.14 -6.48 -19.05
C TYR A 121 -1.33 -6.60 -18.67
N MET A 122 -2.16 -5.62 -19.02
CA MET A 122 -3.61 -5.68 -18.84
C MET A 122 -4.22 -6.92 -19.52
N ASN A 123 -3.85 -7.18 -20.78
CA ASN A 123 -4.41 -8.30 -21.54
C ASN A 123 -4.01 -9.65 -20.90
N GLN A 124 -2.76 -9.76 -20.42
CA GLN A 124 -2.29 -10.95 -19.71
C GLN A 124 -3.01 -11.13 -18.38
N MET A 125 -3.16 -10.05 -17.59
CA MET A 125 -3.88 -10.12 -16.31
C MET A 125 -5.36 -10.45 -16.52
N ALA A 126 -6.00 -9.86 -17.53
CA ALA A 126 -7.39 -10.17 -17.89
C ALA A 126 -7.55 -11.62 -18.33
N GLN A 127 -6.58 -12.19 -19.05
CA GLN A 127 -6.58 -13.61 -19.41
C GLN A 127 -6.44 -14.51 -18.18
N LEU A 128 -5.49 -14.22 -17.28
CA LEU A 128 -5.30 -14.98 -16.05
C LEU A 128 -6.54 -14.94 -15.14
N LEU A 129 -7.16 -13.76 -14.98
CA LEU A 129 -8.39 -13.60 -14.19
C LEU A 129 -9.61 -14.29 -14.80
N ARG A 130 -9.60 -14.56 -16.12
CA ARG A 130 -10.65 -15.38 -16.79
C ARG A 130 -10.40 -16.88 -16.59
N GLU A 131 -9.14 -17.30 -16.59
CA GLU A 131 -8.75 -18.70 -16.47
C GLU A 131 -8.86 -19.22 -15.03
N ASP A 132 -8.60 -18.38 -14.03
CA ASP A 132 -8.67 -18.76 -12.61
C ASP A 132 -9.51 -17.78 -11.77
N PRO A 133 -10.79 -18.13 -11.49
CA PRO A 133 -11.68 -17.31 -10.68
C PRO A 133 -11.39 -17.33 -9.16
N GLU A 134 -10.50 -18.19 -8.66
CA GLU A 134 -10.13 -18.26 -7.23
C GLU A 134 -8.95 -17.34 -6.84
N ILE A 135 -8.40 -16.59 -7.80
CA ILE A 135 -7.31 -15.63 -7.57
C ILE A 135 -7.71 -14.51 -6.58
N LYS A 136 -9.00 -14.14 -6.51
CA LYS A 136 -9.52 -13.05 -5.67
C LYS A 136 -9.33 -13.31 -4.16
N PRO A 137 -9.68 -14.50 -3.61
CA PRO A 137 -9.31 -14.89 -2.25
C PRO A 137 -7.80 -14.83 -1.97
N GLN A 138 -6.96 -15.38 -2.86
CA GLN A 138 -5.54 -15.57 -2.58
C GLN A 138 -4.72 -14.28 -2.56
N LEU A 139 -5.09 -13.30 -3.40
CA LEU A 139 -4.52 -11.95 -3.38
C LEU A 139 -4.80 -11.22 -2.06
N CYS A 140 -5.98 -11.46 -1.47
CA CYS A 140 -6.41 -10.86 -0.21
C CYS A 140 -5.98 -11.66 1.04
N SER A 141 -5.72 -12.96 0.90
CA SER A 141 -5.57 -13.90 2.02
C SER A 141 -4.15 -14.43 2.26
N SER A 142 -3.12 -13.77 1.75
CA SER A 142 -1.74 -14.10 2.17
C SER A 142 -1.57 -13.74 3.65
N SER A 143 -1.86 -14.77 4.47
CA SER A 143 -2.03 -14.70 5.90
C SER A 143 -0.78 -14.17 6.59
N MET A 144 -0.98 -13.26 7.53
CA MET A 144 0.01 -12.87 8.53
C MET A 144 0.26 -14.03 9.51
N HIS A 145 0.89 -15.12 9.07
CA HIS A 145 1.44 -16.09 10.00
C HIS A 145 2.89 -15.71 10.29
N SER A 146 3.13 -15.29 11.53
CA SER A 146 4.41 -14.85 12.11
C SER A 146 4.84 -13.41 11.79
N MET A 147 4.35 -12.45 12.58
CA MET A 147 5.09 -11.20 12.84
C MET A 147 5.30 -11.07 14.34
N SER A 148 6.54 -11.31 14.77
CA SER A 148 7.02 -10.96 16.09
C SER A 148 8.00 -9.81 15.94
N VAL A 149 7.64 -8.65 16.53
CA VAL A 149 8.48 -7.64 17.17
C VAL A 149 7.65 -6.35 17.22
N ALA A 150 7.15 -6.04 18.42
CA ALA A 150 6.41 -4.83 18.70
C ALA A 150 7.35 -3.81 19.37
N SER A 151 7.61 -2.68 18.71
CA SER A 151 8.07 -1.49 19.42
C SER A 151 6.84 -0.83 20.06
N ARG A 152 6.71 -0.98 21.38
CA ARG A 152 5.57 -0.50 22.18
C ARG A 152 5.91 0.88 22.72
N VAL A 153 5.29 1.92 22.20
CA VAL A 153 5.35 3.25 22.81
C VAL A 153 4.02 3.51 23.53
N PRO A 154 4.01 3.65 24.87
CA PRO A 154 2.83 4.10 25.56
C PRO A 154 2.50 5.53 25.15
N ALA A 155 1.23 5.76 24.85
CA ALA A 155 0.62 7.05 24.55
C ALA A 155 0.54 7.99 25.76
N GLY A 156 1.53 7.93 26.66
CA GLY A 156 1.63 8.83 27.80
C GLY A 156 2.19 10.17 27.33
N CYS A 157 1.32 11.17 27.25
CA CYS A 157 1.54 12.54 26.75
C CYS A 157 1.48 12.70 25.21
N PHE A 158 0.28 12.50 24.64
CA PHE A 158 -0.13 13.10 23.35
C PHE A 158 -0.83 14.45 23.55
#